data_AF-A0AA44DF35-F1
#
_entry.id   AF-A0AA44DF35-F1
#
_cell.length_a   1.000
_cell.length_b   1.000
_cell.length_c   1.000
_cell.angle_alpha   90.00
_cell.angle_beta   90.00
_cell.angle_gamma   90.00
#
_symmetry.space_group_name_H-M   'P 1'
#
loop_
_entity.id
_entity.type
_entity.pdbx_description
1 polymer ?
#
loop_
_entity_poly.entity_id
_entity_poly.type
_entity_poly.pdbx_seq_one_letter_code
_entity_poly.pdbx_strand_id
1 'polypeptide(L)' 'RVAGDPTGAGDAVVAGLLSALAEGAPWPERLARAAALATATVYAPAAGEFDPDRYGELLERVRVTEEATAA' A
#
# COMPACT_ATOMS: atom_id res chain seq x y z
N ARG A 1 12.26 -15.08 -0.24
CA ARG A 1 12.94 -13.76 -0.12
C ARG A 1 12.45 -12.91 -1.26
N VAL A 2 11.93 -11.72 -0.98
CA VAL A 2 11.67 -10.72 -2.02
C VAL A 2 13.00 -10.10 -2.43
N ALA A 3 13.23 -9.91 -3.72
CA ALA A 3 14.37 -9.14 -4.20
C ALA A 3 13.96 -7.66 -4.17
N GLY A 4 14.51 -6.87 -3.25
CA GLY A 4 14.26 -5.43 -3.10
C GLY A 4 14.60 -4.92 -1.69
N ASP A 5 14.37 -3.63 -1.45
CA ASP A 5 14.68 -2.94 -0.19
C ASP A 5 13.39 -2.63 0.59
N PRO A 6 13.17 -3.19 1.80
CA PRO A 6 11.97 -2.88 2.58
C PRO A 6 11.96 -1.46 3.17
N THR A 7 13.06 -0.71 3.06
CA THR A 7 13.17 0.66 3.57
C THR A 7 12.17 1.58 2.89
N GLY A 8 11.45 2.38 3.68
CA GLY A 8 10.43 3.30 3.18
C GLY A 8 9.03 2.69 3.00
N ALA A 9 8.84 1.38 3.22
CA ALA A 9 7.50 0.78 3.16
C ALA A 9 6.53 1.39 4.19
N GLY A 10 7.03 1.82 5.36
CA GLY A 10 6.23 2.54 6.35
C GLY A 10 5.77 3.92 5.87
N ASP A 11 6.67 4.69 5.27
CA ASP A 11 6.35 6.00 4.68
C ASP A 11 5.35 5.84 3.51
N ALA A 12 5.49 4.76 2.74
CA ALA A 12 4.56 4.39 1.69
C ALA A 12 3.15 4.07 2.23
N VAL A 13 3.00 3.45 3.40
CA VAL A 13 1.69 3.31 4.06
C VAL A 13 1.08 4.68 4.32
N VAL A 14 1.85 5.59 4.92
CA VAL A 14 1.38 6.95 5.25
C VAL A 14 0.99 7.71 3.98
N ALA A 15 1.82 7.66 2.94
CA ALA A 15 1.54 8.27 1.65
C ALA A 15 0.28 7.68 0.98
N GLY A 16 0.11 6.36 1.02
CA GLY A 16 -1.06 5.68 0.47
C GLY A 16 -2.36 6.06 1.19
N LEU A 17 -2.33 6.17 2.52
CA LEU A 17 -3.49 6.61 3.31
C LEU A 17 -3.85 8.07 3.03
N LEU A 18 -2.86 8.97 3.04
CA LEU A 18 -3.08 10.41 2.88
C LEU A 18 -3.47 10.78 1.45
N SER A 19 -2.89 10.14 0.43
CA SER A 19 -3.29 10.38 -0.97
C SER A 19 -4.74 9.98 -1.22
N ALA A 20 -5.14 8.78 -0.76
CA ALA A 20 -6.52 8.32 -0.90
C ALA A 20 -7.50 9.17 -0.06
N LEU A 21 -7.08 9.65 1.10
CA LEU A 21 -7.85 10.62 1.89
C LEU A 21 -8.06 11.94 1.12
N ALA A 22 -6.99 12.48 0.53
CA ALA A 22 -7.05 13.73 -0.24
C ALA A 22 -7.98 13.63 -1.46
N GLU A 23 -8.10 12.44 -2.05
CA GLU A 23 -9.04 12.12 -3.14
C GLU A 23 -10.47 11.80 -2.65
N GLY A 24 -10.72 11.77 -1.34
CA GLY A 24 -12.04 11.48 -0.78
C GLY A 24 -12.43 9.99 -0.82
N ALA A 25 -11.48 9.09 -1.05
CA ALA A 25 -11.74 7.65 -1.12
C ALA A 25 -12.31 7.12 0.21
N PRO A 26 -13.18 6.09 0.19
CA PRO A 26 -13.69 5.44 1.40
C PRO A 26 -12.59 4.65 2.12
N TRP A 27 -12.79 4.39 3.41
CA TRP A 27 -11.78 3.76 4.27
C TRP A 27 -11.20 2.43 3.73
N PRO A 28 -12.00 1.46 3.22
CA PRO A 28 -11.45 0.24 2.65
C PRO A 28 -10.51 0.48 1.45
N GLU A 29 -10.82 1.48 0.61
CA GLU A 29 -9.98 1.82 -0.53
C GLU A 29 -8.66 2.49 -0.09
N ARG A 30 -8.69 3.33 0.96
CA ARG A 30 -7.47 3.89 1.56
C ARG A 30 -6.54 2.79 2.07
N LEU A 31 -7.11 1.80 2.76
CA LEU A 31 -6.36 0.64 3.25
C LEU A 31 -5.78 -0.21 2.11
N ALA A 32 -6.58 -0.45 1.06
CA ALA A 32 -6.11 -1.18 -0.12
C ALA A 32 -4.93 -0.47 -0.79
N ARG A 33 -5.05 0.86 -0.98
CA ARG A 33 -4.00 1.70 -1.54
C ARG A 33 -2.72 1.64 -0.70
N ALA A 34 -2.83 1.83 0.60
CA ALA A 34 -1.69 1.84 1.51
C ALA A 34 -0.96 0.49 1.54
N ALA A 35 -1.71 -0.62 1.60
CA ALA A 35 -1.13 -1.96 1.59
C ALA A 35 -0.44 -2.30 0.26
N ALA A 36 -1.08 -1.96 -0.87
CA ALA A 36 -0.51 -2.17 -2.19
C ALA A 36 0.77 -1.34 -2.39
N LEU A 37 0.76 -0.07 -2.02
CA LEU A 37 1.89 0.84 -2.18
C LEU A 37 3.08 0.41 -1.32
N ALA A 38 2.84 0.12 -0.04
CA ALA A 38 3.90 -0.36 0.87
C ALA A 38 4.53 -1.66 0.35
N THR A 39 3.71 -2.58 -0.16
CA THR A 39 4.19 -3.84 -0.73
C THR A 39 5.00 -3.59 -2.00
N ALA A 40 4.56 -2.70 -2.89
CA ALA A 40 5.27 -2.32 -4.10
C ALA A 40 6.63 -1.63 -3.83
N THR A 41 6.74 -0.86 -2.74
CA THR A 41 8.02 -0.27 -2.29
C THR A 41 9.05 -1.34 -1.93
N VAL A 42 8.65 -2.46 -1.33
CA VAL A 42 9.57 -3.57 -1.00
C VAL A 42 10.19 -4.19 -2.25
N TYR A 43 9.54 -4.12 -3.41
CA TYR A 43 10.07 -4.62 -4.68
C TYR A 43 10.96 -3.60 -5.41
N ALA A 44 10.94 -2.33 -4.98
CA ALA A 44 11.76 -1.30 -5.60
C ALA A 44 13.25 -1.47 -5.24
N PRO A 45 14.15 -1.06 -6.15
CA PRO A 45 15.59 -1.18 -5.92
C PRO A 45 16.12 -0.14 -4.91
N ALA A 46 15.40 0.96 -4.68
CA ALA A 46 15.80 2.04 -3.79
C ALA A 46 14.66 2.44 -2.83
N ALA A 47 15.05 2.92 -1.65
CA ALA A 47 14.12 3.41 -0.64
C ALA A 47 13.31 4.63 -1.15
N GLY A 48 12.01 4.63 -0.87
CA GLY A 48 11.09 5.70 -1.28
C GLY A 48 10.60 5.61 -2.72
N GLU A 49 11.07 4.64 -3.50
CA GLU A 49 10.50 4.27 -4.79
C GLU A 49 9.45 3.16 -4.62
N PHE A 50 8.65 2.92 -5.67
CA PHE A 50 7.77 1.77 -5.75
C PHE A 50 7.71 1.28 -7.19
N ASP A 51 7.49 -0.02 -7.37
CA ASP A 51 7.24 -0.62 -8.69
C ASP A 51 5.79 -0.36 -9.13
N PRO A 52 5.53 0.44 -10.19
CA PRO A 52 4.17 0.80 -10.61
C PRO A 52 3.36 -0.38 -11.15
N ASP A 53 4.01 -1.32 -11.84
CA ASP A 53 3.35 -2.50 -12.40
C ASP A 53 2.88 -3.41 -11.26
N ARG A 54 3.76 -3.62 -10.26
CA ARG A 54 3.40 -4.35 -9.03
C ARG A 54 2.32 -3.64 -8.25
N TYR A 55 2.41 -2.32 -8.13
CA TYR A 55 1.39 -1.55 -7.43
C TYR A 55 0.00 -1.75 -8.05
N GLY A 56 -0.11 -1.67 -9.38
CA GLY A 56 -1.36 -1.96 -10.11
C GLY A 56 -1.88 -3.39 -9.87
N GLU A 57 -1.02 -4.40 -10.03
CA GLU A 57 -1.38 -5.80 -9.75
C GLU A 57 -1.83 -6.01 -8.30
N LEU A 58 -1.19 -5.34 -7.35
CA LEU A 58 -1.48 -5.47 -5.93
C LEU A 58 -2.81 -4.80 -5.56
N LEU A 59 -3.14 -3.66 -6.16
CA LEU A 59 -4.44 -3.00 -5.96
C LEU A 59 -5.61 -3.94 -6.30
N GLU A 60 -5.50 -4.73 -7.37
CA GLU A 60 -6.54 -5.70 -7.76
C GLU A 60 -6.60 -6.91 -6.81
N ARG A 61 -5.53 -7.18 -6.08
CA ARG A 61 -5.39 -8.39 -5.23
C ARG A 61 -5.65 -8.14 -3.76
N VAL A 62 -5.48 -6.91 -3.27
CA VAL A 62 -5.71 -6.57 -1.87
C VAL A 62 -7.20 -6.66 -1.57
N ARG A 63 -7.55 -7.42 -0.54
CA ARG A 63 -8.92 -7.50 -0.02
C ARG A 63 -8.94 -6.93 1.39
N VAL A 64 -9.81 -5.96 1.59
CA VAL A 64 -10.07 -5.36 2.90
C VAL A 64 -11.43 -5.87 3.37
N THR A 65 -11.44 -6.47 4.55
CA THR A 65 -12.66 -6.97 5.19
C THR A 65 -12.82 -6.27 6.54
N GLU A 66 -14.04 -5.84 6.84
CA GLU A 66 -14.37 -5.40 8.18
C GLU A 66 -14.38 -6.60 9.12
N GLU A 67 -13.87 -6.40 10.33
CA GLU A 67 -13.88 -7.40 11.39
C GLU A 67 -14.78 -6.84 12.51
N ALA A 68 -15.84 -7.59 12.85
CA ALA A 68 -16.92 -7.11 13.72
C ALA A 68 -16.52 -7.09 15.21
N THR A 69 -15.29 -7.48 15.54
CA THR A 69 -14.80 -7.72 16.89
C THR A 69 -13.45 -7.05 17.12
N ALA A 70 -13.37 -5.76 16.81
CA ALA A 70 -12.33 -4.92 17.40
C ALA A 70 -12.70 -4.67 18.87
N ALA A 71 -12.24 -5.56 19.75
CA ALA A 71 -12.28 -5.40 21.20
C ALA A 71 -11.46 -4.18 21.67
#